data_AF-A0A2E1NSY9-F1
#
_entry.id   AF-A0A2E1NSY9-F1
#
_cell.length_a   1.000
_cell.length_b   1.000
_cell.length_c   1.000
_cell.angle_alpha   90.00
_cell.angle_beta   90.00
_cell.angle_gamma   90.00
#
_symmetry.space_group_name_H-M   'P 1'
#
loop_
_entity.id
_entity.type
_entity.pdbx_description
1 polymer ?
#
loop_
_entity_poly.entity_id
_entity_poly.type
_entity_poly.pdbx_seq_one_letter_code
_entity_poly.pdbx_strand_id
1 'polypeptide(L)'
;MKAMHRRHSRTRMNDTIRPFSLLNRLIMTVSIFCLTGCMHLANYAPIIKAETHHAMPNDWQINGKLALQVPDQNQPTQLQSHVLRFTWHQQNDDFTLQLNGPLNIGSMRIIKQQQLTTFIKGDRRIESNNAEQLMSKQANLPLPLNSLSFWLVGQPSPIWPFKLIDSDRTIDKTSFIQQGWRLEYPEFMPNLQHRLPKKIIARHDSMKLRIAIHQWQLNGGSEQR
;
A
#
# COMPACT_ATOMS: atom_id res chain seq x y z
N MET A 1 11.00 70.80 -76.51
CA MET A 1 10.14 71.36 -77.59
C MET A 1 8.72 70.83 -77.38
N LYS A 2 7.74 71.74 -77.25
CA LYS A 2 6.27 71.54 -77.18
C LYS A 2 5.72 70.66 -76.05
N ALA A 3 5.07 71.22 -75.02
CA ALA A 3 3.75 71.88 -74.98
C ALA A 3 2.60 70.91 -74.70
N MET A 4 2.08 71.00 -73.47
CA MET A 4 0.71 71.38 -73.12
C MET A 4 -0.47 70.83 -73.94
N HIS A 5 -1.42 70.27 -73.16
CA HIS A 5 -2.85 69.98 -73.36
C HIS A 5 -3.16 68.48 -73.20
N ARG A 6 -4.25 68.04 -72.57
CA ARG A 6 -5.60 68.61 -72.48
C ARG A 6 -6.36 67.94 -71.31
N ARG A 7 -7.27 68.67 -70.69
CA ARG A 7 -8.29 68.19 -69.73
C ARG A 7 -9.23 67.19 -70.39
N HIS A 8 -9.82 66.28 -69.61
CA HIS A 8 -11.27 65.98 -69.59
C HIS A 8 -11.57 65.11 -68.36
N SER A 9 -12.17 65.68 -67.32
CA SER A 9 -13.62 65.71 -67.02
C SER A 9 -14.12 64.44 -66.33
N ARG A 10 -14.41 64.61 -65.04
CA ARG A 10 -15.12 63.66 -64.16
C ARG A 10 -16.53 63.40 -64.68
N THR A 11 -16.94 62.14 -64.66
CA THR A 11 -18.35 61.75 -64.59
C THR A 11 -18.51 60.78 -63.43
N ARG A 12 -19.35 61.18 -62.46
CA ARG A 12 -19.84 60.31 -61.38
C ARG A 12 -20.70 59.22 -61.99
N MET A 13 -20.46 57.98 -61.59
CA MET A 13 -21.50 56.96 -61.50
C MET A 13 -21.45 56.39 -60.07
N ASN A 14 -22.50 56.69 -59.33
CA ASN A 14 -22.86 56.02 -58.10
C ASN A 14 -23.28 54.60 -58.46
N ASP A 15 -22.71 53.59 -57.82
CA ASP A 15 -23.37 52.30 -57.67
C ASP A 15 -23.11 51.72 -56.28
N THR A 16 -24.14 51.86 -55.45
CA THR A 16 -24.66 50.90 -54.47
C THR A 16 -23.69 49.88 -53.86
N ILE A 17 -23.28 50.17 -52.63
CA ILE A 17 -22.68 49.21 -51.69
C ILE A 17 -23.70 48.11 -51.40
N ARG A 18 -23.45 46.88 -51.88
CA ARG A 18 -24.15 45.67 -51.41
C ARG A 18 -23.41 45.12 -50.17
N PRO A 19 -24.11 44.80 -49.06
CA PRO A 19 -23.47 44.30 -47.85
C PRO A 19 -23.22 42.79 -47.98
N PHE A 20 -22.09 42.40 -48.53
CA PHE A 20 -21.72 40.99 -48.70
C PHE A 20 -20.50 40.64 -47.83
N SER A 21 -20.62 40.67 -46.50
CA SER A 21 -19.49 40.28 -45.64
C SER A 21 -19.80 39.84 -44.20
N LEU A 22 -21.04 39.47 -43.87
CA LEU A 22 -21.36 38.89 -42.56
C LEU A 22 -21.40 37.35 -42.58
N LEU A 23 -21.80 36.73 -43.69
CA LEU A 23 -21.88 35.27 -43.78
C LEU A 23 -20.49 34.61 -43.80
N ASN A 24 -19.52 35.22 -44.50
CA ASN A 24 -18.16 34.68 -44.60
C ASN A 24 -17.33 34.85 -43.32
N ARG A 25 -17.68 35.81 -42.45
CA ARG A 25 -17.07 35.96 -41.12
C ARG A 25 -17.58 34.96 -40.11
N LEU A 26 -18.83 34.50 -40.26
CA LEU A 26 -19.44 33.50 -39.38
C LEU A 26 -18.94 32.08 -39.69
N ILE A 27 -18.60 31.80 -40.96
CA ILE A 27 -18.06 30.49 -41.36
C ILE A 27 -16.61 30.30 -40.88
N MET A 28 -15.81 31.38 -40.77
CA MET A 28 -14.41 31.27 -40.37
C MET A 28 -14.20 31.10 -38.86
N THR A 29 -15.13 31.54 -38.01
CA THR A 29 -15.05 31.38 -36.54
C THR A 29 -15.56 30.03 -36.05
N VAL A 30 -16.46 29.37 -36.79
CA VAL A 30 -16.97 28.02 -36.44
C VAL A 30 -15.91 26.94 -36.63
N SER A 31 -14.96 27.13 -37.55
CA SER A 31 -13.92 26.12 -37.85
C SER A 31 -12.81 26.04 -36.80
N ILE A 32 -12.54 27.12 -36.05
CA ILE A 32 -11.51 27.14 -34.98
C ILE A 32 -12.03 26.53 -33.67
N PHE A 33 -13.35 26.42 -33.49
CA PHE A 33 -13.95 25.82 -32.29
C PHE A 33 -14.11 24.28 -32.35
N CYS A 34 -13.85 23.65 -33.50
CA CYS A 34 -14.03 22.21 -33.67
C CYS A 34 -12.78 21.35 -33.42
N LEU A 35 -11.62 21.96 -33.11
CA LEU A 35 -10.35 21.21 -32.92
C LEU A 35 -10.00 20.90 -31.44
N THR A 36 -10.80 21.33 -30.46
CA THR A 36 -10.58 21.03 -29.03
C THR A 36 -11.41 19.84 -28.51
N GLY A 37 -11.86 18.95 -29.40
CA GLY A 37 -12.83 17.90 -29.09
C GLY A 37 -12.32 16.46 -29.03
N CYS A 38 -11.01 16.19 -28.98
CA CYS A 38 -10.50 14.80 -28.96
C CYS A 38 -9.33 14.55 -27.97
N MET A 39 -9.31 15.21 -26.82
CA MET A 39 -8.39 14.86 -25.71
C MET A 39 -9.13 14.66 -24.39
N HIS A 40 -10.19 13.85 -24.39
CA HIS A 40 -10.82 13.40 -23.14
C HIS A 40 -11.13 11.90 -23.13
N LEU A 41 -10.29 11.11 -23.79
CA LEU A 41 -10.24 9.65 -23.63
C LEU A 41 -9.01 9.21 -22.82
N ALA A 42 -8.50 10.10 -21.94
CA ALA A 42 -7.55 9.70 -20.92
C ALA A 42 -8.31 8.99 -19.79
N ASN A 43 -7.98 7.72 -19.57
CA ASN A 43 -8.39 6.89 -18.43
C ASN A 43 -9.77 6.22 -18.49
N TYR A 44 -10.02 5.38 -19.49
CA TYR A 44 -10.82 4.17 -19.23
C TYR A 44 -9.86 3.06 -18.78
N ALA A 45 -9.53 3.07 -17.50
CA ALA A 45 -8.95 1.89 -16.88
C ALA A 45 -10.02 0.81 -16.86
N PRO A 46 -9.78 -0.39 -17.40
CA PRO A 46 -10.72 -1.49 -17.19
C PRO A 46 -10.88 -1.67 -15.67
N ILE A 47 -12.13 -1.66 -15.20
CA ILE A 47 -12.48 -2.09 -13.85
C ILE A 47 -12.20 -3.59 -13.85
N ILE A 48 -10.97 -3.98 -13.47
CA ILE A 48 -10.69 -5.36 -13.08
C ILE A 48 -11.67 -5.63 -11.93
N LYS A 49 -12.62 -6.56 -12.12
CA LYS A 49 -13.42 -7.07 -11.01
C LYS A 49 -12.42 -7.59 -9.99
N ALA A 50 -12.29 -6.88 -8.88
CA ALA A 50 -11.63 -7.41 -7.71
C ALA A 50 -12.34 -8.75 -7.43
N GLU A 51 -11.61 -9.86 -7.54
CA GLU A 51 -12.08 -11.11 -6.97
C GLU A 51 -12.50 -10.77 -5.54
N THR A 52 -13.75 -11.06 -5.20
CA THR A 52 -14.35 -10.67 -3.92
C THR A 52 -13.64 -11.44 -2.82
N HIS A 53 -12.50 -10.92 -2.36
CA HIS A 53 -11.81 -11.46 -1.21
C HIS A 53 -12.72 -11.25 -0.02
N HIS A 54 -13.14 -12.34 0.60
CA HIS A 54 -13.93 -12.30 1.81
C HIS A 54 -13.17 -11.53 2.89
N ALA A 55 -13.90 -10.78 3.71
CA ALA A 55 -13.31 -10.14 4.89
C ALA A 55 -12.57 -11.20 5.72
N MET A 56 -11.37 -10.84 6.17
CA MET A 56 -10.57 -11.72 7.03
C MET A 56 -11.33 -11.95 8.34
N PRO A 57 -11.49 -13.19 8.82
CA PRO A 57 -12.09 -13.46 10.12
C PRO A 57 -11.28 -12.78 11.23
N ASN A 58 -11.95 -12.41 12.33
CA ASN A 58 -11.27 -11.79 13.47
C ASN A 58 -10.56 -12.81 14.37
N ASP A 59 -10.83 -14.11 14.22
CA ASP A 59 -10.12 -15.19 14.91
C ASP A 59 -9.34 -16.04 13.90
N TRP A 60 -8.02 -16.02 14.03
CA TRP A 60 -7.14 -16.79 13.18
C TRP A 60 -5.86 -17.18 13.90
N GLN A 61 -5.29 -18.29 13.47
CA GLN A 61 -4.02 -18.78 13.96
C GLN A 61 -3.06 -19.03 12.80
N ILE A 62 -1.79 -18.73 13.04
CA ILE A 62 -0.70 -19.06 12.13
C ILE A 62 0.50 -19.61 12.88
N ASN A 63 1.30 -20.40 12.18
CA ASN A 63 2.62 -20.76 12.63
C ASN A 63 3.63 -20.60 11.49
N GLY A 64 4.91 -20.48 11.88
CA GLY A 64 5.95 -20.27 10.89
C GLY A 64 7.31 -20.02 11.47
N LYS A 65 8.15 -19.41 10.64
CA LYS A 65 9.48 -18.93 11.00
C LYS A 65 9.58 -17.45 10.71
N LEU A 66 10.23 -16.71 11.59
CA LEU A 66 10.62 -15.33 11.36
C LEU A 66 12.14 -15.20 11.50
N ALA A 67 12.72 -14.38 10.64
CA ALA A 67 14.11 -13.97 10.69
C ALA A 67 14.17 -12.45 10.79
N LEU A 68 14.79 -11.93 11.84
CA LEU A 68 14.94 -10.51 12.10
C LEU A 68 16.43 -10.16 12.10
N GLN A 69 16.81 -9.22 11.24
CA GLN A 69 18.13 -8.60 11.24
C GLN A 69 18.01 -7.19 11.81
N VAL A 70 18.83 -6.87 12.81
CA VAL A 70 18.83 -5.59 13.54
C VAL A 70 20.26 -5.15 13.87
N PRO A 71 20.53 -3.85 14.04
CA PRO A 71 21.81 -3.36 14.56
C PRO A 71 22.15 -3.98 15.92
N ASP A 72 23.43 -4.31 16.12
CA ASP A 72 23.96 -4.69 17.43
C ASP A 72 23.87 -3.50 18.40
N GLN A 73 23.43 -3.75 19.63
CA GLN A 73 23.26 -2.69 20.64
C GLN A 73 24.58 -2.03 21.05
N ASN A 74 25.69 -2.79 21.04
CA ASN A 74 27.01 -2.33 21.43
C ASN A 74 27.83 -1.86 20.21
N GLN A 75 27.55 -2.38 19.02
CA GLN A 75 28.26 -2.06 17.78
C GLN A 75 27.28 -1.78 16.63
N PRO A 76 26.66 -0.58 16.55
CA PRO A 76 25.57 -0.29 15.61
C PRO A 76 25.90 -0.47 14.12
N THR A 77 27.19 -0.51 13.76
CA THR A 77 27.68 -0.81 12.41
C THR A 77 27.60 -2.30 12.06
N GLN A 78 27.47 -3.18 13.05
CA GLN A 78 27.29 -4.63 12.88
C GLN A 78 25.81 -4.99 12.98
N LEU A 79 25.40 -6.00 12.21
CA LEU A 79 24.04 -6.51 12.19
C LEU A 79 23.96 -7.88 12.87
N GLN A 80 23.08 -8.01 13.85
CA GLN A 80 22.71 -9.28 14.46
C GLN A 80 21.51 -9.89 13.73
N SER A 81 21.46 -11.21 13.63
CA SER A 81 20.35 -11.95 13.03
C SER A 81 19.75 -12.93 14.03
N HIS A 82 18.44 -12.84 14.23
CA HIS A 82 17.66 -13.75 15.06
C HIS A 82 16.70 -14.55 14.19
N VAL A 83 16.73 -15.88 14.31
CA VAL A 83 15.77 -16.78 13.63
C VAL A 83 14.96 -17.49 14.69
N LEU A 84 13.64 -17.33 14.64
CA LEU A 84 12.69 -17.86 15.62
C LEU A 84 11.60 -18.64 14.90
N ARG A 85 11.11 -19.71 15.51
CA ARG A 85 9.79 -20.24 15.18
C ARG A 85 8.75 -19.43 15.94
N PHE A 86 7.58 -19.27 15.35
CA PHE A 86 6.48 -18.56 16.01
C PHE A 86 5.15 -19.26 15.84
N THR A 87 4.27 -19.05 16.80
CA THR A 87 2.83 -19.24 16.68
C THR A 87 2.14 -17.94 17.08
N TRP A 88 1.13 -17.55 16.31
CA TRP A 88 0.33 -16.37 16.58
C TRP A 88 -1.14 -16.78 16.57
N HIS A 89 -1.87 -16.42 17.61
CA HIS A 89 -3.33 -16.51 17.65
C HIS A 89 -3.88 -15.10 17.83
N GLN A 90 -4.65 -14.63 16.87
CA GLN A 90 -5.35 -13.35 16.90
C GLN A 90 -6.81 -13.59 17.26
N GLN A 91 -7.37 -12.73 18.12
CA GLN A 91 -8.79 -12.68 18.42
C GLN A 91 -9.21 -11.21 18.53
N ASN A 92 -9.83 -10.67 17.48
CA ASN A 92 -10.11 -9.23 17.33
C ASN A 92 -8.81 -8.41 17.48
N ASP A 93 -8.73 -7.54 18.49
CA ASP A 93 -7.53 -6.72 18.79
C ASP A 93 -6.54 -7.39 19.76
N ASP A 94 -6.94 -8.53 20.33
CA ASP A 94 -6.15 -9.32 21.27
C ASP A 94 -5.32 -10.36 20.51
N PHE A 95 -4.18 -10.74 21.10
CA PHE A 95 -3.36 -11.79 20.52
C PHE A 95 -2.51 -12.52 21.55
N THR A 96 -2.15 -13.75 21.20
CA THR A 96 -1.04 -14.49 21.83
C THR A 96 0.02 -14.82 20.79
N LEU A 97 1.22 -14.29 21.01
CA LEU A 97 2.42 -14.60 20.22
C LEU A 97 3.36 -15.45 21.07
N GLN A 98 3.72 -16.63 20.59
CA GLN A 98 4.80 -17.42 21.16
C GLN A 98 5.98 -17.46 20.18
N LEU A 99 7.18 -17.23 20.69
CA LEU A 99 8.44 -17.23 19.96
C LEU A 99 9.38 -18.26 20.57
N ASN A 100 9.91 -19.15 19.74
CA ASN A 100 10.85 -20.19 20.13
C ASN A 100 12.15 -20.02 19.35
N GLY A 101 13.22 -19.63 20.03
CA GLY A 101 14.54 -19.42 19.45
C GLY A 101 15.51 -20.57 19.69
N PRO A 102 16.76 -20.42 19.22
CA PRO A 102 17.87 -21.27 19.65
C PRO A 102 18.09 -21.13 21.16
N LEU A 103 18.89 -22.03 21.72
CA LEU A 103 19.07 -22.17 23.18
C LEU A 103 19.41 -20.84 23.88
N ASN A 104 20.20 -19.97 23.24
CA ASN A 104 20.59 -18.66 23.78
C ASN A 104 19.46 -17.61 23.81
N ILE A 105 18.49 -17.68 22.89
CA ILE A 105 17.32 -16.78 22.87
C ILE A 105 16.21 -17.33 23.76
N GLY A 106 16.04 -18.65 23.78
CA GLY A 106 15.03 -19.36 24.55
C GLY A 106 13.62 -19.22 23.97
N SER A 107 12.61 -19.56 24.79
CA SER A 107 11.19 -19.37 24.47
C SER A 107 10.64 -18.16 25.21
N MET A 108 9.77 -17.40 24.54
CA MET A 108 9.03 -16.28 25.13
C MET A 108 7.60 -16.25 24.61
N ARG A 109 6.70 -15.67 25.42
CA ARG A 109 5.29 -15.48 25.08
C ARG A 109 4.88 -14.04 25.35
N ILE A 110 4.09 -13.48 24.44
CA ILE A 110 3.53 -12.15 24.51
C ILE A 110 2.02 -12.32 24.39
N ILE A 111 1.29 -11.82 25.38
CA ILE A 111 -0.16 -11.89 25.44
C ILE A 111 -0.65 -10.45 25.51
N LYS A 112 -1.44 -10.01 24.54
CA LYS A 112 -2.14 -8.74 24.56
C LYS A 112 -3.61 -9.00 24.82
N GLN A 113 -4.13 -8.37 25.87
CA GLN A 113 -5.54 -8.35 26.24
C GLN A 113 -5.95 -6.90 26.46
N GLN A 114 -6.80 -6.38 25.57
CA GLN A 114 -7.21 -4.99 25.53
C GLN A 114 -5.99 -4.05 25.47
N GLN A 115 -5.74 -3.31 26.55
CA GLN A 115 -4.63 -2.37 26.68
C GLN A 115 -3.45 -2.94 27.48
N LEU A 116 -3.57 -4.15 28.03
CA LEU A 116 -2.53 -4.79 28.82
C LEU A 116 -1.77 -5.80 27.97
N THR A 117 -0.45 -5.70 27.96
CA THR A 117 0.45 -6.69 27.37
C THR A 117 1.30 -7.34 28.44
N THR A 118 1.31 -8.67 28.46
CA THR A 118 2.16 -9.49 29.32
C THR A 118 3.25 -10.14 28.49
N PHE A 119 4.52 -9.92 28.86
CA PHE A 119 5.68 -10.64 28.38
C PHE A 119 6.10 -11.72 29.39
N ILE A 120 6.30 -12.95 28.91
CA ILE A 120 6.67 -14.11 29.72
C ILE A 120 7.91 -14.78 29.11
N LYS A 121 8.96 -14.98 29.92
CA LYS A 121 10.18 -15.73 29.54
C LYS A 121 10.74 -16.45 30.77
N GLY A 122 10.68 -17.78 30.78
CA GLY A 122 10.93 -18.56 32.00
C GLY A 122 9.95 -18.16 33.10
N ASP A 123 10.46 -17.94 34.32
CA ASP A 123 9.65 -17.48 35.46
C ASP A 123 9.41 -15.96 35.46
N ARG A 124 10.02 -15.23 34.52
CA ARG A 124 9.88 -13.78 34.44
C ARG A 124 8.58 -13.41 33.71
N ARG A 125 7.72 -12.66 34.40
CA ARG A 125 6.50 -12.06 33.89
C ARG A 125 6.57 -10.54 34.05
N ILE A 126 6.35 -9.80 32.97
CA ILE A 126 6.38 -8.33 32.97
C ILE A 126 5.17 -7.82 32.20
N GLU A 127 4.52 -6.80 32.73
CA GLU A 127 3.33 -6.21 32.12
C GLU A 127 3.59 -4.75 31.73
N SER A 128 2.97 -4.32 30.63
CA SER A 128 3.04 -2.96 30.12
C SER A 128 1.86 -2.71 29.18
N ASN A 129 1.53 -1.45 28.93
CA ASN A 129 0.60 -1.06 27.87
C ASN A 129 1.27 -0.95 26.48
N ASN A 130 2.57 -1.25 26.37
CA ASN A 130 3.33 -1.13 25.13
C ASN A 130 4.08 -2.43 24.83
N ALA A 131 3.52 -3.22 23.91
CA ALA A 131 4.05 -4.52 23.51
C ALA A 131 5.41 -4.40 22.81
N GLU A 132 5.58 -3.40 21.96
CA GLU A 132 6.80 -3.11 21.23
C GLU A 132 7.95 -2.76 22.17
N GLN A 133 7.67 -1.97 23.21
CA GLN A 133 8.66 -1.62 24.24
C GLN A 133 9.11 -2.86 25.01
N LEU A 134 8.20 -3.76 25.39
CA LEU A 134 8.56 -5.00 26.07
C LEU A 134 9.47 -5.87 25.18
N MET A 135 9.11 -6.03 23.91
CA MET A 135 9.89 -6.81 22.95
C MET A 135 11.29 -6.24 22.72
N SER A 136 11.39 -4.92 22.54
CA SER A 136 12.68 -4.25 22.38
C SER A 136 13.56 -4.39 23.63
N LYS A 137 13.02 -4.06 24.82
CA LYS A 137 13.81 -4.05 26.07
C LYS A 137 14.14 -5.44 26.61
N GLN A 138 13.27 -6.43 26.45
CA GLN A 138 13.44 -7.74 27.06
C GLN A 138 14.05 -8.79 26.13
N ALA A 139 13.86 -8.63 24.81
CA ALA A 139 14.31 -9.61 23.83
C ALA A 139 15.28 -9.05 22.77
N ASN A 140 15.51 -7.73 22.73
CA ASN A 140 16.22 -7.06 21.63
C ASN A 140 15.57 -7.36 20.26
N LEU A 141 14.24 -7.50 20.24
CA LEU A 141 13.47 -7.78 19.04
C LEU A 141 12.50 -6.60 18.82
N PRO A 142 12.92 -5.49 18.18
CA PRO A 142 12.07 -4.32 17.92
C PRO A 142 11.03 -4.62 16.82
N LEU A 143 10.04 -5.46 17.12
CA LEU A 143 8.94 -5.81 16.24
C LEU A 143 7.76 -4.85 16.47
N PRO A 144 7.18 -4.24 15.43
CA PRO A 144 6.02 -3.35 15.55
C PRO A 144 4.72 -4.16 15.71
N LEU A 145 4.55 -4.82 16.86
CA LEU A 145 3.51 -5.83 17.08
C LEU A 145 2.08 -5.36 16.74
N ASN A 146 1.73 -4.11 17.04
CA ASN A 146 0.42 -3.55 16.73
C ASN A 146 0.15 -3.54 15.22
N SER A 147 1.11 -3.10 14.41
CA SER A 147 0.96 -3.09 12.95
C SER A 147 1.21 -4.48 12.34
N LEU A 148 2.08 -5.27 12.96
CA LEU A 148 2.43 -6.60 12.50
C LEU A 148 1.22 -7.53 12.41
N SER A 149 0.27 -7.42 13.34
CA SER A 149 -0.99 -8.20 13.29
C SER A 149 -1.74 -8.02 11.95
N PHE A 150 -1.83 -6.78 11.45
CA PHE A 150 -2.44 -6.46 10.15
C PHE A 150 -1.55 -6.87 8.98
N TRP A 151 -0.23 -6.69 9.12
CA TRP A 151 0.72 -7.09 8.08
C TRP A 151 0.73 -8.60 7.86
N LEU A 152 0.51 -9.41 8.91
CA LEU A 152 0.41 -10.86 8.80
C LEU A 152 -0.74 -11.30 7.90
N VAL A 153 -1.82 -10.52 7.82
CA VAL A 153 -2.98 -10.77 6.93
C VAL A 153 -2.91 -9.99 5.61
N GLY A 154 -1.80 -9.32 5.32
CA GLY A 154 -1.59 -8.61 4.06
C GLY A 154 -2.21 -7.21 4.00
N GLN A 155 -2.60 -6.65 5.13
CA GLN A 155 -3.29 -5.36 5.20
C GLN A 155 -2.46 -4.29 5.91
N PRO A 156 -2.57 -3.01 5.51
CA PRO A 156 -2.01 -1.93 6.31
C PRO A 156 -2.79 -1.81 7.64
N SER A 157 -2.09 -1.46 8.71
CA SER A 157 -2.74 -1.12 9.98
C SER A 157 -3.67 0.08 9.79
N PRO A 158 -4.89 0.08 10.35
CA PRO A 158 -5.82 1.21 10.26
C PRO A 158 -5.38 2.41 11.12
N ILE A 159 -4.42 2.23 12.03
CA ILE A 159 -3.96 3.26 12.96
C ILE A 159 -3.03 4.27 12.26
N TRP A 160 -2.36 3.87 11.18
CA TRP A 160 -1.32 4.65 10.53
C TRP A 160 -1.56 4.82 9.04
N PRO A 161 -1.20 5.98 8.45
CA PRO A 161 -1.26 6.14 7.00
C PRO A 161 -0.28 5.18 6.32
N PHE A 162 -0.62 4.77 5.09
CA PHE A 162 0.24 3.95 4.24
C PHE A 162 0.34 4.53 2.83
N LYS A 163 1.39 4.14 2.10
CA LYS A 163 1.62 4.50 0.71
C LYS A 163 1.82 3.23 -0.12
N LEU A 164 1.04 3.04 -1.17
CA LEU A 164 1.26 1.95 -2.13
C LEU A 164 2.56 2.18 -2.93
N ILE A 165 3.32 1.11 -3.15
CA ILE A 165 4.59 1.14 -3.91
C ILE A 165 4.35 0.78 -5.37
N ASP A 166 3.40 -0.10 -5.65
CA ASP A 166 3.09 -0.53 -7.01
C ASP A 166 1.79 0.12 -7.50
N SER A 167 1.81 0.66 -8.72
CA SER A 167 0.63 1.21 -9.41
C SER A 167 -0.07 0.15 -10.25
N ASP A 168 0.49 -1.05 -10.36
CA ASP A 168 -0.14 -2.13 -11.08
C ASP A 168 -1.38 -2.58 -10.29
N ARG A 169 -2.55 -2.34 -10.89
CA ARG A 169 -3.88 -2.53 -10.28
C ARG A 169 -4.25 -3.99 -10.06
N THR A 170 -3.29 -4.91 -10.19
CA THR A 170 -3.50 -6.31 -9.84
C THR A 170 -3.36 -6.43 -8.33
N ILE A 171 -4.47 -6.80 -7.70
CA ILE A 171 -4.55 -7.02 -6.25
C ILE A 171 -3.43 -7.98 -5.81
N ASP A 172 -2.99 -8.89 -6.67
CA ASP A 172 -2.01 -9.99 -6.52
C ASP A 172 -0.60 -9.64 -6.02
N LYS A 173 -0.20 -8.37 -5.97
CA LYS A 173 1.13 -7.96 -5.48
C LYS A 173 1.12 -6.64 -4.69
N THR A 174 0.28 -6.52 -3.67
CA THR A 174 0.29 -5.29 -2.86
C THR A 174 1.60 -5.16 -2.09
N SER A 175 2.44 -4.18 -2.47
CA SER A 175 3.58 -3.72 -1.67
C SER A 175 3.30 -2.31 -1.20
N PHE A 176 3.56 -2.02 0.08
CA PHE A 176 3.25 -0.72 0.67
C PHE A 176 4.30 -0.27 1.66
N ILE A 177 4.33 1.04 1.92
CA ILE A 177 5.13 1.67 2.97
C ILE A 177 4.20 2.08 4.09
N GLN A 178 4.50 1.70 5.32
CA GLN A 178 3.78 2.14 6.52
C GLN A 178 4.75 2.27 7.69
N GLN A 179 4.69 3.39 8.42
CA GLN A 179 5.62 3.68 9.54
C GLN A 179 7.11 3.50 9.18
N GLY A 180 7.52 3.91 7.98
CA GLY A 180 8.90 3.74 7.50
C GLY A 180 9.26 2.33 7.02
N TRP A 181 8.42 1.32 7.31
CA TRP A 181 8.61 -0.04 6.82
C TRP A 181 8.15 -0.15 5.37
N ARG A 182 9.00 -0.67 4.48
CA ARG A 182 8.62 -1.15 3.15
C ARG A 182 8.26 -2.63 3.25
N LEU A 183 7.00 -2.96 2.95
CA LEU A 183 6.43 -4.31 2.97
C LEU A 183 6.27 -4.87 1.56
N GLU A 184 6.67 -6.12 1.40
CA GLU A 184 6.57 -6.92 0.18
C GLU A 184 5.96 -8.28 0.51
N TYR A 185 5.03 -8.74 -0.34
CA TYR A 185 4.32 -10.01 -0.19
C TYR A 185 4.59 -10.92 -1.39
N PRO A 186 5.78 -11.54 -1.47
CA PRO A 186 6.21 -12.29 -2.64
C PRO A 186 5.46 -13.61 -2.85
N GLU A 187 4.73 -14.11 -1.86
CA GLU A 187 4.06 -15.42 -1.95
C GLU A 187 2.79 -15.45 -1.09
N PHE A 188 1.72 -15.99 -1.64
CA PHE A 188 0.43 -16.24 -0.98
C PHE A 188 0.12 -17.74 -0.96
N MET A 189 -0.76 -18.17 -0.06
CA MET A 189 -1.23 -19.55 0.00
C MET A 189 -2.10 -19.87 -1.24
N PRO A 190 -1.90 -21.02 -1.90
CA PRO A 190 -2.70 -21.40 -3.06
C PRO A 190 -4.12 -21.83 -2.64
N ASN A 191 -5.11 -21.59 -3.51
CA ASN A 191 -6.45 -22.18 -3.44
C ASN A 191 -7.22 -21.94 -2.12
N LEU A 192 -7.06 -20.76 -1.49
CA LEU A 192 -7.84 -20.36 -0.32
C LEU A 192 -8.89 -19.30 -0.70
N GLN A 193 -10.03 -19.31 0.00
CA GLN A 193 -11.07 -18.27 -0.12
C GLN A 193 -10.54 -16.88 0.27
N HIS A 194 -9.61 -16.86 1.22
CA HIS A 194 -8.90 -15.66 1.65
C HIS A 194 -7.52 -15.64 1.04
N ARG A 195 -7.08 -14.45 0.64
CA ARG A 195 -5.77 -14.25 0.06
C ARG A 195 -4.72 -14.09 1.17
N LEU A 196 -4.29 -15.23 1.72
CA LEU A 196 -3.44 -15.27 2.91
C LEU A 196 -1.95 -15.24 2.56
N PRO A 197 -1.15 -14.32 3.12
CA PRO A 197 0.29 -14.32 2.92
C PRO A 197 0.93 -15.65 3.33
N LYS A 198 1.84 -16.13 2.50
CA LYS A 198 2.77 -17.22 2.84
C LYS A 198 4.15 -16.69 3.17
N LYS A 199 4.54 -15.56 2.56
CA LYS A 199 5.83 -14.92 2.78
C LYS A 199 5.70 -13.41 2.82
N ILE A 200 6.35 -12.81 3.82
CA ILE A 200 6.35 -11.36 4.03
C ILE A 200 7.80 -10.92 4.20
N ILE A 201 8.17 -9.82 3.55
CA ILE A 201 9.47 -9.16 3.74
C ILE A 201 9.19 -7.71 4.09
N ALA A 202 9.64 -7.29 5.27
CA ALA A 202 9.54 -5.92 5.74
C ALA A 202 10.95 -5.35 5.98
N ARG A 203 11.22 -4.13 5.51
CA ARG A 203 12.50 -3.44 5.67
C ARG A 203 12.30 -2.04 6.23
N HIS A 204 13.12 -1.65 7.20
CA HIS A 204 13.15 -0.31 7.78
C HIS A 204 14.59 0.06 8.11
N ASP A 205 15.13 1.07 7.46
CA ASP A 205 16.56 1.43 7.53
C ASP A 205 17.47 0.20 7.29
N SER A 206 18.31 -0.16 8.26
CA SER A 206 19.16 -1.35 8.26
C SER A 206 18.46 -2.62 8.76
N MET A 207 17.25 -2.51 9.30
CA MET A 207 16.47 -3.64 9.81
C MET A 207 15.76 -4.38 8.69
N LYS A 208 15.72 -5.71 8.81
CA LYS A 208 15.04 -6.59 7.88
C LYS A 208 14.32 -7.71 8.61
N LEU A 209 13.00 -7.74 8.46
CA LEU A 209 12.13 -8.80 8.96
C LEU A 209 11.68 -9.66 7.78
N ARG A 210 11.86 -10.97 7.89
CA ARG A 210 11.34 -11.96 6.94
C ARG A 210 10.46 -12.93 7.70
N ILE A 211 9.26 -13.17 7.20
CA ILE A 211 8.30 -14.09 7.80
C ILE A 211 7.93 -15.11 6.73
N ALA A 212 8.03 -16.39 7.10
CA ALA A 212 7.51 -17.50 6.33
C ALA A 212 6.41 -18.16 7.16
N ILE A 213 5.18 -18.07 6.68
CA ILE A 213 4.01 -18.69 7.29
C ILE A 213 3.85 -20.08 6.69
N HIS A 214 3.76 -21.10 7.55
CA HIS A 214 3.66 -22.48 7.12
C HIS A 214 2.22 -22.97 7.12
N GLN A 215 1.44 -22.58 8.13
CA GLN A 215 0.06 -22.99 8.30
C GLN A 215 -0.81 -21.81 8.70
N TRP A 216 -2.03 -21.82 8.20
CA TRP A 216 -3.13 -20.94 8.58
C TRP A 216 -4.29 -21.77 9.11
N GLN A 217 -4.96 -21.26 10.14
CA GLN A 217 -6.23 -21.78 10.64
C GLN A 217 -7.14 -20.57 10.81
N LEU A 218 -8.31 -20.59 10.17
CA LEU A 218 -9.28 -19.51 10.23
C LEU A 218 -10.47 -20.00 11.05
N ASN A 219 -10.76 -19.33 12.15
CA ASN A 219 -11.90 -19.65 12.99
C ASN A 219 -12.96 -18.57 12.74
N GLY A 220 -14.03 -18.91 12.04
CA GLY A 220 -15.10 -17.94 11.74
C GLY A 220 -15.56 -17.86 10.29
N GLY A 221 -15.20 -18.82 9.44
CA GLY A 221 -15.95 -19.07 8.22
C GLY A 221 -17.26 -19.73 8.58
N SER A 222 -18.38 -19.02 8.45
CA SER A 222 -19.71 -19.61 8.51
C SER A 222 -19.76 -20.79 7.54
N GLU A 223 -19.86 -21.99 8.10
CA GLU A 223 -20.27 -23.22 7.44
C GLU A 223 -21.69 -22.96 6.89
N GLN A 224 -21.81 -22.50 5.64
CA GLN A 224 -23.09 -22.51 4.95
C GLN A 224 -23.37 -23.96 4.55
N ARG A 225 -24.17 -24.59 5.40
CA ARG A 225 -24.85 -25.86 5.21
C ARG A 225 -25.94 -25.73 4.15
#